data_AF-A0A497LL30-F1
#
_entry.id   AF-A0A497LL30-F1
#
_cell.length_a   1.000
_cell.length_b   1.000
_cell.length_c   1.000
_cell.angle_alpha   90.00
_cell.angle_beta   90.00
_cell.angle_gamma   90.00
#
_symmetry.space_group_name_H-M   'P 1'
#
loop_
_entity.id
_entity.type
_entity.pdbx_description
1 polymer ?
#
loop_
_entity_poly.entity_id
_entity_poly.type
_entity_poly.pdbx_seq_one_letter_code
_entity_poly.pdbx_strand_id
1 'polypeptide(L)'
;MVSRITLVSAPKLRSRSSRVAELLPSLKQDALFLDFAREIEEYVRMLAEGLPYSYVISEIRRHRLIPEAVASSWEYQAEPVLRKLQKLKRLNPELDIHCYGASSYEHLSAQIAVKIALLTLRSITTMKVKPEAWRKLLEEEARVSLENLEDEADLLASQASKYFRSTCVYGAPPESLREKLVERRVEVKVIEVDPNYRLTPMEALKREVALGTATDERIMQLVKAHIEYIKRFVLLSGSLDEAYERWVEAKKRENA
;
A
#
# COMPACT_ATOMS: atom_id res chain seq x y z
N MET A 1 -27.96 4.78 10.97
CA MET A 1 -26.83 4.53 11.89
C MET A 1 -25.62 5.20 11.26
N VAL A 2 -24.85 6.01 12.00
CA VAL A 2 -23.63 6.61 11.42
C VAL A 2 -22.55 5.54 11.45
N SER A 3 -22.12 5.08 10.28
CA SER A 3 -21.04 4.10 10.16
C SER A 3 -19.71 4.74 10.54
N ARG A 4 -18.97 4.09 11.43
CA ARG A 4 -17.66 4.54 11.87
C ARG A 4 -16.57 3.60 11.35
N ILE A 5 -15.61 4.17 10.61
CA ILE A 5 -14.43 3.47 10.12
C ILE A 5 -13.20 3.95 10.91
N THR A 6 -12.46 3.00 11.49
CA THR A 6 -11.10 3.24 11.96
C THR A 6 -10.14 2.92 10.82
N LEU A 7 -9.56 3.95 10.21
CA LEU A 7 -8.59 3.84 9.14
C LEU A 7 -7.18 3.67 9.74
N VAL A 8 -6.61 2.48 9.60
CA VAL A 8 -5.25 2.14 10.03
C VAL A 8 -4.31 2.31 8.85
N SER A 9 -3.50 3.36 8.90
CA SER A 9 -2.59 3.73 7.82
C SER A 9 -1.17 3.30 8.11
N ALA A 10 -0.56 2.62 7.14
CA ALA A 10 0.82 2.16 7.23
C ALA A 10 1.57 2.32 5.90
N PRO A 11 2.84 2.76 5.93
CA PRO A 11 3.71 2.66 4.76
C PRO A 11 3.91 1.20 4.32
N LYS A 12 4.18 0.97 3.02
CA LYS A 12 4.38 -0.36 2.42
C LYS A 12 5.75 -0.98 2.78
N LEU A 13 5.97 -1.20 4.08
CA LEU A 13 7.14 -1.86 4.67
C LEU A 13 6.66 -3.02 5.55
N ARG A 14 7.35 -4.17 5.50
CA ARG A 14 6.90 -5.37 6.22
C ARG A 14 6.84 -5.16 7.73
N SER A 15 7.83 -4.48 8.30
CA SER A 15 7.85 -4.12 9.74
C SER A 15 6.64 -3.27 10.14
N ARG A 16 6.11 -2.44 9.23
CA ARG A 16 4.93 -1.60 9.47
C ARG A 16 3.66 -2.43 9.32
N SER A 17 3.58 -3.33 8.33
CA SER A 17 2.53 -4.37 8.26
C SER A 17 2.49 -5.25 9.51
N SER A 18 3.63 -5.62 10.09
CA SER A 18 3.69 -6.36 11.36
C SER A 18 3.09 -5.56 12.51
N ARG A 19 3.36 -4.25 12.60
CA ARG A 19 2.74 -3.38 13.61
C ARG A 19 1.23 -3.24 13.42
N VAL A 20 0.76 -3.13 12.16
CA VAL A 20 -0.69 -3.20 11.85
C VAL A 20 -1.25 -4.50 12.40
N ALA A 21 -0.63 -5.64 12.09
CA ALA A 21 -1.09 -6.95 12.48
C ALA A 21 -1.17 -7.15 14.01
N GLU A 22 -0.26 -6.54 14.78
CA GLU A 22 -0.31 -6.54 16.26
C GLU A 22 -1.34 -5.54 16.82
N LEU A 23 -1.68 -4.47 16.10
CA LEU A 23 -2.68 -3.49 16.51
C LEU A 23 -4.11 -4.03 16.33
N LEU A 24 -4.38 -4.77 15.25
CA LEU A 24 -5.73 -5.21 14.87
C LEU A 24 -6.55 -5.89 15.99
N PRO A 25 -5.99 -6.76 16.86
CA PRO A 25 -6.76 -7.38 17.95
C PRO A 25 -7.30 -6.38 18.98
N SER A 26 -6.68 -5.21 19.11
CA SER A 26 -7.07 -4.20 20.11
C SER A 26 -8.26 -3.33 19.70
N LEU A 27 -8.61 -3.32 18.41
CA LEU A 27 -9.59 -2.39 17.84
C LEU A 27 -11.06 -2.82 17.99
N LYS A 28 -11.32 -4.08 18.38
CA LYS A 28 -12.67 -4.64 18.66
C LYS A 28 -13.70 -4.28 17.59
N GLN A 29 -13.39 -4.65 16.36
CA GLN A 29 -14.16 -4.40 15.14
C GLN A 29 -15.11 -5.56 14.80
N ASP A 30 -16.22 -5.22 14.15
CA ASP A 30 -17.21 -6.15 13.59
C ASP A 30 -16.84 -6.53 12.15
N ALA A 31 -16.23 -5.59 11.41
CA ALA A 31 -15.72 -5.79 10.07
C ALA A 31 -14.27 -5.31 9.92
N LEU A 32 -13.48 -6.07 9.18
CA LEU A 32 -12.11 -5.76 8.77
C LEU A 32 -12.03 -5.66 7.25
N PHE A 33 -11.67 -4.47 6.77
CA PHE A 33 -11.43 -4.18 5.36
C PHE A 33 -9.93 -4.16 5.08
N LEU A 34 -9.48 -4.96 4.11
CA LEU A 34 -8.08 -5.09 3.71
C LEU A 34 -7.88 -4.54 2.30
N ASP A 35 -6.76 -3.87 2.07
CA ASP A 35 -6.36 -3.22 0.81
C ASP A 35 -5.89 -4.21 -0.26
N PHE A 36 -6.41 -5.43 -0.24
CA PHE A 36 -6.14 -6.47 -1.23
C PHE A 36 -7.23 -6.50 -2.31
N ALA A 37 -6.91 -7.08 -3.47
CA ALA A 37 -7.88 -7.38 -4.52
C ALA A 37 -9.12 -8.13 -3.99
N ARG A 38 -10.30 -7.68 -4.40
CA ARG A 38 -11.61 -8.32 -4.11
C ARG A 38 -11.63 -9.80 -4.51
N GLU A 39 -10.92 -10.15 -5.58
CA GLU A 39 -10.83 -11.48 -6.14
C GLU A 39 -10.12 -12.49 -5.22
N ILE A 40 -9.31 -12.01 -4.26
CA ILE A 40 -8.67 -12.88 -3.27
C ILE A 40 -9.46 -13.00 -1.96
N GLU A 41 -10.61 -12.32 -1.83
CA GLU A 41 -11.35 -12.25 -0.57
C GLU A 41 -11.72 -13.63 -0.01
N GLU A 42 -12.21 -14.54 -0.85
CA GLU A 42 -12.55 -15.92 -0.45
C GLU A 42 -11.32 -16.65 0.14
N TYR A 43 -10.15 -16.48 -0.47
CA TYR A 43 -8.90 -17.07 -0.01
C TYR A 43 -8.46 -16.46 1.34
N VAL A 44 -8.64 -15.15 1.50
CA VAL A 44 -8.38 -14.45 2.77
C VAL A 44 -9.32 -14.96 3.87
N ARG A 45 -10.60 -15.20 3.57
CA ARG A 45 -11.54 -15.80 4.52
C ARG A 45 -11.17 -17.23 4.88
N MET A 46 -10.78 -18.06 3.91
CA MET A 46 -10.25 -19.41 4.17
C MET A 46 -9.06 -19.42 5.14
N LEU A 47 -8.13 -18.46 5.01
CA LEU A 47 -7.03 -18.29 5.98
C LEU A 47 -7.54 -17.97 7.38
N ALA A 48 -8.52 -17.08 7.49
CA ALA A 48 -9.12 -16.71 8.77
C ALA A 48 -9.85 -17.89 9.43
N GLU A 49 -10.47 -18.76 8.63
CA GLU A 49 -11.15 -19.99 9.08
C GLU A 49 -10.17 -21.11 9.48
N GLY A 50 -8.90 -21.00 9.05
CA GLY A 50 -7.81 -21.83 9.54
C GLY A 50 -7.15 -22.74 8.51
N LEU A 51 -7.38 -22.51 7.22
CA LEU A 51 -6.61 -23.20 6.19
C LEU A 51 -5.11 -22.84 6.30
N PRO A 52 -4.20 -23.77 5.97
CA PRO A 52 -2.76 -23.52 6.02
C PRO A 52 -2.34 -22.37 5.11
N TYR A 53 -1.49 -21.47 5.63
CA TYR A 53 -0.98 -20.31 4.89
C TYR A 53 -0.37 -20.69 3.54
N SER A 54 0.52 -21.69 3.54
CA SER A 54 1.21 -22.15 2.32
C SER A 54 0.24 -22.64 1.25
N TYR A 55 -0.84 -23.33 1.66
CA TYR A 55 -1.86 -23.81 0.74
C TYR A 55 -2.58 -22.65 0.06
N VAL A 56 -3.09 -21.70 0.85
CA VAL A 56 -3.87 -20.58 0.30
C VAL A 56 -3.01 -19.71 -0.63
N ILE A 57 -1.78 -19.39 -0.23
CA ILE A 57 -0.86 -18.63 -1.09
C ILE A 57 -0.56 -19.39 -2.38
N SER A 58 -0.39 -20.72 -2.33
CA SER A 58 -0.16 -21.52 -3.53
C SER A 58 -1.34 -21.47 -4.50
N GLU A 59 -2.58 -21.46 -4.00
CA GLU A 59 -3.78 -21.35 -4.84
C GLU A 59 -3.94 -19.94 -5.43
N ILE A 60 -3.69 -18.88 -4.64
CA ILE A 60 -3.66 -17.49 -5.15
C ILE A 60 -2.68 -17.36 -6.32
N ARG A 61 -1.48 -17.94 -6.19
CA ARG A 61 -0.45 -17.95 -7.25
C ARG A 61 -0.88 -18.81 -8.45
N ARG A 62 -1.43 -20.00 -8.21
CA ARG A 62 -1.92 -20.92 -9.25
C ARG A 62 -2.98 -20.27 -10.14
N HIS A 63 -3.89 -19.52 -9.51
CA HIS A 63 -4.95 -18.79 -10.21
C HIS A 63 -4.52 -17.43 -10.77
N ARG A 64 -3.25 -17.03 -10.56
CA ARG A 64 -2.68 -15.75 -11.01
C ARG A 64 -3.53 -14.55 -10.59
N LEU A 65 -4.07 -14.59 -9.38
CA LEU A 65 -4.91 -13.51 -8.86
C LEU A 65 -4.10 -12.24 -8.52
N ILE A 66 -2.78 -12.39 -8.47
CA ILE A 66 -1.83 -11.30 -8.20
C ILE A 66 -0.80 -11.24 -9.32
N PRO A 67 -0.50 -10.02 -9.78
CA PRO A 67 0.72 -9.61 -10.44
C PRO A 67 1.96 -10.50 -10.38
N GLU A 68 2.32 -11.35 -11.34
CA GLU A 68 3.56 -12.16 -11.19
C GLU A 68 4.79 -11.27 -10.92
N ALA A 69 4.86 -10.10 -11.58
CA ALA A 69 5.93 -9.12 -11.40
C ALA A 69 6.03 -8.54 -9.97
N VAL A 70 4.97 -8.64 -9.16
CA VAL A 70 4.89 -8.07 -7.80
C VAL A 70 4.49 -9.10 -6.75
N ALA A 71 4.27 -10.37 -7.11
CA ALA A 71 3.72 -11.39 -6.23
C ALA A 71 4.59 -11.62 -4.99
N SER A 72 5.91 -11.72 -5.16
CA SER A 72 6.83 -11.89 -4.02
C SER A 72 6.87 -10.68 -3.09
N SER A 73 6.87 -9.46 -3.65
CA SER A 73 6.84 -8.23 -2.84
C SER A 73 5.50 -8.06 -2.11
N TRP A 74 4.40 -8.40 -2.78
CA TRP A 74 3.07 -8.40 -2.20
C TRP A 74 3.00 -9.37 -1.02
N GLU A 75 3.43 -10.62 -1.21
CA GLU A 75 3.38 -11.63 -0.14
C GLU A 75 4.27 -11.22 1.04
N TYR A 76 5.47 -10.72 0.78
CA TYR A 76 6.39 -10.23 1.81
C TYR A 76 5.75 -9.13 2.67
N GLN A 77 4.91 -8.27 2.09
CA GLN A 77 4.21 -7.18 2.81
C GLN A 77 2.90 -7.63 3.46
N ALA A 78 2.14 -8.52 2.81
CA ALA A 78 0.82 -8.97 3.24
C ALA A 78 0.89 -10.05 4.33
N GLU A 79 1.94 -10.89 4.32
CA GLU A 79 2.08 -12.05 5.21
C GLU A 79 1.83 -11.73 6.70
N PRO A 80 2.38 -10.66 7.30
CA PRO A 80 2.16 -10.40 8.73
C PRO A 80 0.68 -10.23 9.09
N VAL A 81 -0.09 -9.54 8.23
CA VAL A 81 -1.53 -9.32 8.43
C VAL A 81 -2.29 -10.62 8.18
N LEU A 82 -2.02 -11.29 7.05
CA LEU A 82 -2.68 -12.56 6.68
C LEU A 82 -2.51 -13.63 7.76
N ARG A 83 -1.32 -13.77 8.34
CA ARG A 83 -1.05 -14.75 9.42
C ARG A 83 -1.79 -14.46 10.71
N LYS A 84 -2.23 -13.23 10.95
CA LYS A 84 -2.99 -12.87 12.17
C LYS A 84 -4.49 -13.08 12.02
N LEU A 85 -5.01 -13.25 10.80
CA LEU A 85 -6.45 -13.35 10.55
C LEU A 85 -7.10 -14.50 11.33
N GLN A 86 -6.48 -15.68 11.38
CA GLN A 86 -7.00 -16.80 12.15
C GLN A 86 -7.13 -16.47 13.64
N LYS A 87 -6.14 -15.76 14.20
CA LYS A 87 -6.20 -15.32 15.60
C LYS A 87 -7.32 -14.30 15.81
N LEU A 88 -7.52 -13.37 14.87
CA LEU A 88 -8.61 -12.38 14.92
C LEU A 88 -9.98 -13.07 14.91
N LYS A 89 -10.20 -14.02 14.00
CA LYS A 89 -11.45 -14.78 13.90
C LYS A 89 -11.71 -15.66 15.13
N ARG A 90 -10.65 -16.18 15.78
CA ARG A 90 -10.79 -16.89 17.08
C ARG A 90 -11.20 -15.95 18.23
N LEU A 91 -10.73 -14.70 18.21
CA LEU A 91 -11.08 -13.70 19.23
C LEU A 91 -12.49 -13.13 19.01
N ASN A 92 -12.91 -13.00 17.76
CA ASN A 92 -14.25 -12.59 17.35
C ASN A 92 -14.75 -13.49 16.20
N PRO A 93 -15.51 -14.57 16.49
CA PRO A 93 -16.04 -15.47 15.47
C PRO A 93 -16.94 -14.78 14.43
N GLU A 94 -17.65 -13.73 14.84
CA GLU A 94 -18.55 -12.95 13.99
C GLU A 94 -17.82 -11.85 13.19
N LEU A 95 -16.49 -11.79 13.25
CA LEU A 95 -15.71 -10.80 12.48
C LEU A 95 -15.82 -11.07 10.98
N ASP A 96 -16.42 -10.14 10.24
CA ASP A 96 -16.44 -10.18 8.78
C ASP A 96 -15.15 -9.59 8.19
N ILE A 97 -14.60 -10.25 7.18
CA ILE A 97 -13.37 -9.84 6.50
C ILE A 97 -13.67 -9.62 5.03
N HIS A 98 -13.37 -8.40 4.58
CA HIS A 98 -13.61 -7.93 3.21
C HIS A 98 -12.31 -7.40 2.61
N CYS A 99 -12.15 -7.57 1.30
CA CYS A 99 -11.07 -6.99 0.50
C CYS A 99 -11.68 -5.95 -0.43
N TYR A 100 -11.13 -4.73 -0.47
CA TYR A 100 -11.77 -3.64 -1.21
C TYR A 100 -11.00 -3.15 -2.43
N GLY A 101 -9.74 -3.57 -2.61
CA GLY A 101 -8.92 -3.17 -3.75
C GLY A 101 -9.43 -3.73 -5.07
N ALA A 102 -9.30 -2.97 -6.16
CA ALA A 102 -9.67 -3.43 -7.49
C ALA A 102 -8.50 -4.18 -8.16
N SER A 103 -8.76 -5.39 -8.67
CA SER A 103 -7.74 -6.15 -9.42
C SER A 103 -7.23 -5.43 -10.66
N SER A 104 -8.09 -4.68 -11.36
CA SER A 104 -7.72 -3.89 -12.53
C SER A 104 -6.65 -2.86 -12.19
N TYR A 105 -6.77 -2.21 -11.04
CA TYR A 105 -5.78 -1.29 -10.52
C TYR A 105 -4.49 -1.99 -10.10
N GLU A 106 -4.57 -3.14 -9.43
CA GLU A 106 -3.37 -3.92 -9.07
C GLU A 106 -2.55 -4.33 -10.31
N HIS A 107 -3.21 -4.79 -11.38
CA HIS A 107 -2.55 -5.15 -12.64
C HIS A 107 -1.88 -3.94 -13.30
N LEU A 108 -2.57 -2.80 -13.36
CA LEU A 108 -1.99 -1.59 -13.91
C LEU A 108 -0.82 -1.09 -13.07
N SER A 109 -0.97 -1.09 -11.73
CA SER A 109 0.08 -0.69 -10.81
C SER A 109 1.33 -1.55 -10.96
N ALA A 110 1.17 -2.87 -11.15
CA ALA A 110 2.28 -3.77 -11.46
C ALA A 110 2.97 -3.42 -12.79
N GLN A 111 2.21 -3.11 -13.84
CA GLN A 111 2.77 -2.67 -15.13
C GLN A 111 3.54 -1.34 -15.00
N ILE A 112 2.99 -0.38 -14.24
CA ILE A 112 3.65 0.90 -13.97
C ILE A 112 4.93 0.69 -13.17
N ALA A 113 4.93 -0.19 -12.16
CA ALA A 113 6.12 -0.54 -11.39
C ALA A 113 7.25 -1.09 -12.29
N VAL A 114 6.91 -1.96 -13.25
CA VAL A 114 7.87 -2.46 -14.25
C VAL A 114 8.40 -1.32 -15.13
N LYS A 115 7.52 -0.41 -15.62
CA LYS A 115 7.92 0.75 -16.41
C LYS A 115 8.86 1.68 -15.61
N ILE A 116 8.57 1.92 -14.33
CA ILE A 116 9.43 2.68 -13.41
C ILE A 116 10.79 2.00 -13.28
N ALA A 117 10.84 0.69 -13.02
CA ALA A 117 12.09 -0.05 -12.90
C ALA A 117 12.94 0.06 -14.19
N LEU A 118 12.32 -0.05 -15.36
CA LEU A 118 12.99 0.11 -16.66
C LEU A 118 13.52 1.54 -16.87
N LEU A 119 12.74 2.56 -16.52
CA LEU A 119 13.17 3.96 -16.59
C LEU A 119 14.32 4.24 -15.62
N THR A 120 14.28 3.69 -14.41
CA THR A 120 15.39 3.77 -13.45
C THR A 120 16.63 3.11 -14.03
N LEU A 121 16.54 1.87 -14.50
CA LEU A 121 17.67 1.14 -15.08
C LEU A 121 18.29 1.90 -16.25
N ARG A 122 17.45 2.41 -17.17
CA ARG A 122 17.91 3.23 -18.30
C ARG A 122 18.60 4.52 -17.84
N SER A 123 18.09 5.17 -16.80
CA SER A 123 18.70 6.37 -16.24
C SER A 123 20.05 6.06 -15.58
N ILE A 124 20.16 4.89 -14.94
CA ILE A 124 21.41 4.39 -14.36
C ILE A 124 22.47 4.13 -15.45
N THR A 125 22.09 3.47 -16.54
CA THR A 125 23.04 3.07 -17.61
C THR A 125 23.43 4.22 -18.52
N THR A 126 22.50 5.14 -18.81
CA THR A 126 22.77 6.27 -19.71
C THR A 126 23.26 7.53 -18.99
N MET A 127 23.18 7.58 -17.66
CA MET A 127 23.43 8.76 -16.84
C MET A 127 22.58 9.99 -17.24
N LYS A 128 21.48 9.77 -17.96
CA LYS A 128 20.56 10.80 -18.44
C LYS A 128 19.16 10.55 -17.87
N VAL A 129 18.61 11.56 -17.21
CA VAL A 129 17.21 11.58 -16.77
C VAL A 129 16.40 12.34 -17.81
N LYS A 130 15.26 11.79 -18.21
CA LYS A 130 14.29 12.42 -19.12
C LYS A 130 13.02 12.80 -18.34
N PRO A 131 12.88 14.04 -17.84
CA PRO A 131 11.80 14.43 -16.95
C PRO A 131 10.41 14.18 -17.53
N GLU A 132 10.24 14.41 -18.83
CA GLU A 132 8.98 14.27 -19.54
C GLU A 132 8.49 12.82 -19.59
N ALA A 133 9.42 11.87 -19.69
CA ALA A 133 9.10 10.44 -19.67
C ALA A 133 8.63 10.00 -18.28
N TRP A 134 9.25 10.53 -17.23
CA TRP A 134 8.84 10.29 -15.84
C TRP A 134 7.48 10.93 -15.54
N ARG A 135 7.32 12.21 -15.90
CA ARG A 135 6.07 12.97 -15.75
C ARG A 135 4.90 12.22 -16.37
N LYS A 136 5.00 11.88 -17.66
CA LYS A 136 3.93 11.20 -18.40
C LYS A 136 3.53 9.87 -17.76
N LEU A 137 4.50 9.08 -17.31
CA LEU A 137 4.23 7.79 -16.66
C LEU A 137 3.51 7.96 -15.32
N LEU A 138 3.92 8.94 -14.53
CA LEU A 138 3.38 9.18 -13.19
C LEU A 138 2.04 9.92 -13.22
N GLU A 139 1.78 10.74 -14.24
CA GLU A 139 0.46 11.32 -14.51
C GLU A 139 -0.55 10.24 -14.92
N GLU A 140 -0.13 9.25 -15.72
CA GLU A 140 -0.94 8.06 -16.03
C GLU A 140 -1.29 7.28 -14.75
N GLU A 141 -0.31 7.06 -13.87
CA GLU A 141 -0.53 6.43 -12.55
C GLU A 141 -1.50 7.23 -11.68
N ALA A 142 -1.30 8.54 -11.56
CA ALA A 142 -2.10 9.42 -10.71
C ALA A 142 -3.56 9.46 -11.14
N ARG A 143 -3.83 9.53 -12.45
CA ARG A 143 -5.21 9.52 -12.98
C ARG A 143 -5.94 8.24 -12.62
N VAL A 144 -5.33 7.07 -12.85
CA VAL A 144 -6.00 5.80 -12.55
C VAL A 144 -6.11 5.56 -11.04
N SER A 145 -5.13 6.00 -10.26
CA SER A 145 -5.22 5.95 -8.80
C SER A 145 -6.39 6.76 -8.26
N LEU A 146 -6.74 7.90 -8.89
CA LEU A 146 -7.88 8.71 -8.47
C LEU A 146 -9.21 8.02 -8.76
N GLU A 147 -9.36 7.43 -9.95
CA GLU A 147 -10.55 6.65 -10.32
C GLU A 147 -10.76 5.46 -9.38
N ASN A 148 -9.67 4.75 -9.05
CA ASN A 148 -9.70 3.64 -8.10
C ASN A 148 -10.05 4.11 -6.68
N LEU A 149 -9.53 5.25 -6.24
CA LEU A 149 -9.82 5.80 -4.91
C LEU A 149 -11.31 6.11 -4.71
N GLU A 150 -12.00 6.60 -5.74
CA GLU A 150 -13.45 6.82 -5.68
C GLU A 150 -14.22 5.51 -5.54
N ASP A 151 -13.89 4.51 -6.36
CA ASP A 151 -14.50 3.17 -6.32
C ASP A 151 -14.29 2.48 -4.95
N GLU A 152 -13.07 2.56 -4.40
CA GLU A 152 -12.76 2.05 -3.06
C GLU A 152 -13.55 2.77 -1.97
N ALA A 153 -13.67 4.10 -2.05
CA ALA A 153 -14.43 4.88 -1.08
C ALA A 153 -15.93 4.59 -1.14
N ASP A 154 -16.51 4.42 -2.34
CA ASP A 154 -17.91 4.01 -2.52
C ASP A 154 -18.17 2.62 -1.96
N LEU A 155 -17.29 1.66 -2.26
CA LEU A 155 -17.42 0.30 -1.74
C LEU A 155 -17.33 0.31 -0.21
N LEU A 156 -16.30 0.93 0.36
CA LEU A 156 -16.09 1.01 1.81
C LEU A 156 -17.27 1.68 2.51
N ALA A 157 -17.79 2.80 1.99
CA ALA A 157 -18.94 3.47 2.58
C ALA A 157 -20.20 2.58 2.55
N SER A 158 -20.45 1.90 1.43
CA SER A 158 -21.60 1.02 1.28
C SER A 158 -21.52 -0.22 2.19
N GLN A 159 -20.34 -0.86 2.27
CA GLN A 159 -20.15 -2.07 3.08
C GLN A 159 -20.08 -1.74 4.57
N ALA A 160 -19.36 -0.69 4.97
CA ALA A 160 -19.25 -0.29 6.38
C ALA A 160 -20.59 0.14 6.99
N SER A 161 -21.57 0.56 6.18
CA SER A 161 -22.93 0.89 6.64
C SER A 161 -23.66 -0.28 7.31
N LYS A 162 -23.24 -1.52 7.04
CA LYS A 162 -23.81 -2.75 7.60
C LYS A 162 -23.29 -3.07 9.00
N TYR A 163 -22.25 -2.37 9.46
CA TYR A 163 -21.52 -2.68 10.68
C TYR A 163 -21.47 -1.47 11.61
N PHE A 164 -21.42 -1.71 12.92
CA PHE A 164 -21.28 -0.64 13.90
C PHE A 164 -19.84 -0.14 13.99
N ARG A 165 -18.87 -1.06 13.98
CA ARG A 165 -17.43 -0.76 14.02
C ARG A 165 -16.69 -1.45 12.89
N SER A 166 -16.17 -0.64 11.98
CA SER A 166 -15.35 -1.10 10.88
C SER A 166 -13.89 -0.68 11.09
N THR A 167 -12.95 -1.56 10.78
CA THR A 167 -11.52 -1.22 10.66
C THR A 167 -11.09 -1.39 9.22
N CYS A 168 -10.42 -0.40 8.66
CA CYS A 168 -9.88 -0.45 7.31
C CYS A 168 -8.36 -0.31 7.37
N VAL A 169 -7.64 -1.28 6.80
CA VAL A 169 -6.19 -1.18 6.57
C VAL A 169 -5.97 -0.49 5.23
N TYR A 170 -5.10 0.52 5.21
CA TYR A 170 -4.82 1.30 4.02
C TYR A 170 -3.34 1.72 3.96
N GLY A 171 -2.83 1.88 2.75
CA GLY A 171 -1.47 2.39 2.52
C GLY A 171 -1.35 3.88 2.86
N ALA A 172 -0.23 4.30 3.43
CA ALA A 172 0.05 5.73 3.61
C ALA A 172 0.20 6.46 2.25
N PRO A 173 -0.27 7.72 2.11
CA PRO A 173 -0.79 8.60 3.16
C PRO A 173 -2.34 8.53 3.29
N PRO A 174 -2.93 8.65 4.51
CA PRO A 174 -4.36 8.39 4.74
C PRO A 174 -5.34 9.47 4.26
N GLU A 175 -4.85 10.68 3.97
CA GLU A 175 -5.67 11.87 3.77
C GLU A 175 -6.62 11.73 2.59
N SER A 176 -6.14 11.17 1.48
CA SER A 176 -6.93 11.03 0.25
C SER A 176 -8.17 10.15 0.47
N LEU A 177 -8.01 8.97 1.05
CA LEU A 177 -9.14 8.08 1.34
C LEU A 177 -10.03 8.65 2.44
N ARG A 178 -9.44 9.29 3.47
CA ARG A 178 -10.21 9.95 4.53
C ARG A 178 -11.16 11.01 3.96
N GLU A 179 -10.66 11.89 3.09
CA GLU A 179 -11.47 12.93 2.45
C GLU A 179 -12.65 12.33 1.69
N LYS A 180 -12.40 11.30 0.88
CA LYS A 180 -13.44 10.59 0.10
C LYS A 180 -14.49 9.89 0.95
N LEU A 181 -14.10 9.33 2.10
CA LEU A 181 -15.03 8.73 3.05
C LEU A 181 -15.87 9.79 3.79
N VAL A 182 -15.26 10.93 4.14
CA VAL A 182 -15.98 12.05 4.78
C VAL A 182 -16.99 12.68 3.83
N GLU A 183 -16.67 12.84 2.55
CA GLU A 183 -17.61 13.25 1.49
C GLU A 183 -18.86 12.35 1.44
N ARG A 184 -18.67 11.05 1.73
CA ARG A 184 -19.72 10.02 1.81
C ARG A 184 -20.39 9.93 3.18
N ARG A 185 -20.18 10.92 4.07
CA ARG A 185 -20.76 11.02 5.42
C ARG A 185 -20.38 9.87 6.35
N VAL A 186 -19.22 9.25 6.12
CA VAL A 186 -18.66 8.24 7.03
C VAL A 186 -17.84 8.94 8.12
N GLU A 187 -18.02 8.53 9.38
CA GLU A 187 -17.16 9.00 10.47
C GLU A 187 -15.82 8.25 10.40
N VAL A 188 -14.73 8.97 10.18
CA VAL A 188 -13.39 8.38 10.03
C VAL A 188 -12.49 8.76 11.20
N LYS A 189 -11.97 7.74 11.90
CA LYS A 189 -10.86 7.88 12.85
C LYS A 189 -9.59 7.35 12.20
N VAL A 190 -8.52 8.15 12.13
CA VAL A 190 -7.24 7.70 11.58
C VAL A 190 -6.29 7.23 12.70
N ILE A 191 -5.60 6.13 12.46
CA ILE A 191 -4.46 5.65 13.26
C ILE A 191 -3.29 5.47 12.32
N GLU A 192 -2.26 6.29 12.47
CA GLU A 192 -1.00 6.15 11.73
C GLU A 192 -0.03 5.25 12.49
N VAL A 193 0.42 4.18 11.85
CA VAL A 193 1.33 3.19 12.45
C VAL A 193 2.77 3.70 12.53
N ASP A 194 3.14 4.63 11.64
CA ASP A 194 4.46 5.25 11.61
C ASP A 194 4.33 6.76 11.26
N PRO A 195 3.92 7.62 12.22
CA PRO A 195 3.69 9.04 11.97
C PRO A 195 4.98 9.81 11.63
N ASN A 196 6.15 9.21 11.86
CA ASN A 196 7.45 9.79 11.52
C ASN A 196 8.03 9.22 10.21
N TYR A 197 7.20 8.56 9.40
CA TYR A 197 7.60 8.02 8.11
C TYR A 197 8.09 9.14 7.18
N ARG A 198 9.22 8.90 6.52
CA ARG A 198 9.79 9.80 5.52
C ARG A 198 9.55 9.21 4.14
N LEU A 199 8.84 9.94 3.27
CA LEU A 199 8.63 9.51 1.88
C LEU A 199 9.97 9.28 1.18
N THR A 200 10.13 8.11 0.59
CA THR A 200 11.26 7.83 -0.31
C THR A 200 11.25 8.79 -1.50
N PRO A 201 12.37 8.97 -2.22
CA PRO A 201 12.41 9.85 -3.38
C PRO A 201 11.36 9.51 -4.45
N MET A 202 11.02 8.23 -4.61
CA MET A 202 9.97 7.79 -5.55
C MET A 202 8.58 8.19 -5.06
N GLU A 203 8.28 8.00 -3.77
CA GLU A 203 6.97 8.38 -3.21
C GLU A 203 6.78 9.90 -3.21
N ALA A 204 7.83 10.66 -2.89
CA ALA A 204 7.82 12.12 -3.02
C ALA A 204 7.56 12.54 -4.48
N LEU A 205 8.22 11.90 -5.44
CA LEU A 205 8.02 12.18 -6.87
C LEU A 205 6.58 11.87 -7.31
N LYS A 206 6.04 10.71 -6.95
CA LYS A 206 4.65 10.32 -7.24
C LYS A 206 3.67 11.35 -6.67
N ARG A 207 3.87 11.77 -5.42
CA ARG A 207 3.03 12.77 -4.76
C ARG A 207 3.09 14.12 -5.46
N GLU A 208 4.28 14.63 -5.75
CA GLU A 208 4.44 15.93 -6.41
C GLU A 208 3.88 15.95 -7.84
N VAL A 209 3.98 14.83 -8.57
CA VAL A 209 3.35 14.70 -9.89
C VAL A 209 1.82 14.62 -9.77
N ALA A 210 1.28 13.83 -8.84
CA ALA A 210 -0.16 13.73 -8.63
C ALA A 210 -0.80 15.07 -8.23
N LEU A 211 -0.07 15.92 -7.50
CA LEU A 211 -0.51 17.28 -7.15
C LEU A 211 -0.31 18.31 -8.27
N GLY A 212 0.34 17.93 -9.38
CA GLY A 212 0.68 18.85 -10.48
C GLY A 212 1.74 19.89 -10.12
N THR A 213 2.51 19.69 -9.03
CA THR A 213 3.50 20.66 -8.53
C THR A 213 4.93 20.35 -8.96
N ALA A 214 5.19 19.16 -9.51
CA ALA A 214 6.52 18.75 -9.93
C ALA A 214 6.99 19.55 -11.18
N THR A 215 8.06 20.34 -11.06
CA THR A 215 8.78 20.93 -12.21
C THR A 215 9.77 19.92 -12.82
N ASP A 216 10.24 20.14 -14.04
CA ASP A 216 11.20 19.22 -14.67
C ASP A 216 12.52 19.13 -13.88
N GLU A 217 13.01 20.24 -13.34
CA GLU A 217 14.18 20.27 -12.44
C GLU A 217 13.94 19.42 -11.20
N ARG A 218 12.75 19.55 -10.61
CA ARG A 218 12.38 18.82 -9.41
C ARG A 218 12.25 17.32 -9.67
N ILE A 219 11.65 16.94 -10.81
CA ILE A 219 11.62 15.55 -11.28
C ILE A 219 13.05 15.02 -11.44
N MET A 220 13.95 15.77 -12.09
CA MET A 220 15.35 15.36 -12.22
C MET A 220 16.02 15.12 -10.87
N GLN A 221 15.83 16.02 -9.92
CA GLN A 221 16.40 15.90 -8.57
C GLN A 221 15.89 14.64 -7.86
N LEU A 222 14.58 14.40 -7.86
CA LEU A 222 13.97 13.26 -7.19
C LEU A 222 14.33 11.93 -7.87
N VAL A 223 14.39 11.89 -9.20
CA VAL A 223 14.86 10.70 -9.94
C VAL A 223 16.32 10.40 -9.63
N LYS A 224 17.20 11.41 -9.59
CA LYS A 224 18.61 11.22 -9.19
C LYS A 224 18.71 10.70 -7.76
N ALA A 225 17.93 11.26 -6.83
CA ALA A 225 17.85 10.79 -5.45
C ALA A 225 17.30 9.36 -5.36
N HIS A 226 16.32 8.99 -6.21
CA HIS A 226 15.80 7.62 -6.30
C HIS A 226 16.84 6.63 -6.81
N ILE A 227 17.59 6.99 -7.84
CA ILE A 227 18.71 6.18 -8.36
C ILE A 227 19.75 5.96 -7.27
N GLU A 228 20.09 7.01 -6.52
CA GLU A 228 21.01 6.92 -5.41
C GLU A 228 20.48 6.04 -4.28
N TYR A 229 19.19 6.19 -3.95
CA TYR A 229 18.50 5.34 -2.97
C TYR A 229 18.63 3.86 -3.35
N ILE A 230 18.39 3.53 -4.63
CA ILE A 230 18.53 2.17 -5.13
C ILE A 230 19.97 1.68 -5.02
N LYS A 231 20.93 2.44 -5.55
CA LYS A 231 22.34 2.03 -5.64
C LYS A 231 22.98 1.84 -4.27
N ARG A 232 22.74 2.75 -3.33
CA ARG A 232 23.42 2.78 -2.03
C ARG A 232 22.69 2.03 -0.92
N PHE A 233 21.38 1.83 -1.04
CA PHE A 233 20.58 1.26 0.03
C PHE A 233 19.85 0.00 -0.42
N VAL A 234 19.05 0.05 -1.48
CA VAL A 234 18.22 -1.11 -1.89
C VAL A 234 19.09 -2.30 -2.33
N LEU A 235 20.05 -2.08 -3.23
CA LEU A 235 20.89 -3.17 -3.76
C LEU A 235 21.88 -3.74 -2.73
N LEU A 236 22.14 -3.01 -1.64
CA LEU A 236 23.13 -3.36 -0.61
C LEU A 236 22.49 -3.82 0.71
N SER A 237 21.19 -4.07 0.70
CA SER A 237 20.42 -4.50 1.88
C SER A 237 19.72 -5.84 1.60
N GLY A 238 19.51 -6.63 2.66
CA GLY A 238 18.80 -7.91 2.57
C GLY A 238 17.27 -7.76 2.47
N SER A 239 16.74 -6.57 2.73
CA SER A 239 15.31 -6.27 2.65
C SER A 239 15.03 -4.79 2.36
N LEU A 240 13.79 -4.49 1.94
CA LEU A 240 13.33 -3.10 1.77
C LEU A 240 13.26 -2.34 3.10
N ASP A 241 12.93 -3.03 4.19
CA ASP A 241 12.91 -2.46 5.54
C ASP A 241 14.30 -1.99 5.95
N GLU A 242 15.31 -2.84 5.79
CA GLU A 242 16.71 -2.49 6.09
C GLU A 242 17.20 -1.34 5.20
N ALA A 243 16.90 -1.39 3.90
CA ALA A 243 17.26 -0.33 2.96
C ALA A 243 16.68 1.03 3.37
N TYR A 244 15.39 1.03 3.76
CA TYR A 244 14.70 2.22 4.22
C TYR A 244 15.32 2.77 5.51
N GLU A 245 15.57 1.92 6.51
CA GLU A 245 16.14 2.35 7.79
C GLU A 245 17.54 2.94 7.64
N ARG A 246 18.41 2.30 6.85
CA ARG A 246 19.74 2.82 6.54
C ARG A 246 19.67 4.16 5.79
N TRP A 247 18.73 4.31 4.87
CA TRP A 247 18.53 5.57 4.14
C TRP A 247 18.05 6.69 5.05
N VAL A 248 17.06 6.43 5.90
CA VAL A 248 16.58 7.42 6.87
C VAL A 248 17.69 7.87 7.81
N GLU A 249 18.50 6.94 8.31
CA GLU A 249 19.65 7.25 9.18
C GLU A 249 20.69 8.12 8.46
N ALA A 250 21.04 7.79 7.21
CA ALA A 250 21.93 8.62 6.41
C ALA A 250 21.37 10.05 6.22
N LYS A 251 20.06 10.18 5.94
CA LYS A 251 19.40 11.48 5.80
C LYS A 251 19.27 12.28 7.10
N LYS A 252 19.34 11.63 8.26
CA LYS A 252 19.43 12.35 9.54
C LYS A 252 20.81 12.95 9.74
N ARG A 253 21.87 12.22 9.38
CA ARG A 253 23.27 12.66 9.51
C ARG A 253 23.65 13.77 8.53
N GLU A 254 23.06 13.79 7.34
CA GLU A 254 23.24 14.90 6.38
C GLU A 254 22.61 16.22 6.83
N ASN A 255 21.62 16.17 7.74
CA ASN A 255 20.85 17.32 8.21
C ASN A 255 21.20 17.73 9.67
N ALA A 256 22.20 17.08 10.28
CA ALA A 256 22.69 17.35 11.64
C ALA A 256 24.03 18.10 11.55
#